data_AF-I8VPG8-F1
#
_entry.id   AF-I8VPG8-F1
#
_cell.length_a   1.000
_cell.length_b   1.000
_cell.length_c   1.000
_cell.angle_alpha   90.00
_cell.angle_beta   90.00
_cell.angle_gamma   90.00
#
_symmetry.space_group_name_H-M   'P 1'
#
loop_
_entity.id
_entity.type
_entity.pdbx_description
1 polymer ?
#
loop_
_entity_poly.entity_id
_entity_poly.type
_entity_poly.pdbx_seq_one_letter_code
_entity_poly.pdbx_strand_id
1 'polypeptide(L)'
;MEQTKNMEQTGAASAIHIEKKNENRKREASGKDVQAIRSFLESLSVYEADALRVGIAIADGKTTAENISSDDRLALNRYLNSGKDDERMTADNAQAHRLNRAFQLLERVAEFCDKRQLVTVNRSLLSIAVDAADISRAVSSLDKRPAPGQPFPNSTGISGAGK
;
A
#
# COMPACT_ATOMS: atom_id res chain seq x y z
N MET A 1 39.00 60.40 25.22
CA MET A 1 39.34 58.97 25.32
C MET A 1 38.21 58.35 26.12
N GLU A 2 37.25 57.77 25.39
CA GLU A 2 36.98 56.31 25.34
C GLU A 2 35.99 55.94 26.44
N GLN A 3 34.68 55.89 26.17
CA GLN A 3 33.90 54.84 25.51
C GLN A 3 33.84 53.50 26.27
N THR A 4 32.61 52.97 26.29
CA THR A 4 32.15 51.58 26.58
C THR A 4 31.87 51.27 28.06
N LYS A 5 30.81 50.55 28.45
CA LYS A 5 29.70 49.89 27.73
C LYS A 5 28.68 49.41 28.77
N ASN A 6 27.40 49.54 28.40
CA ASN A 6 26.24 49.13 29.18
C ASN A 6 26.15 47.61 29.40
N MET A 7 25.30 47.29 30.38
CA MET A 7 24.40 46.14 30.45
C MET A 7 24.89 44.98 31.31
N GLU A 8 24.50 45.00 32.58
CA GLU A 8 24.44 43.79 33.40
C GLU A 8 23.01 43.59 33.92
N GLN A 9 22.58 42.36 33.63
CA GLN A 9 21.26 41.78 33.76
C GLN A 9 21.25 40.94 35.03
N THR A 10 20.34 41.23 35.97
CA THR A 10 19.94 40.29 37.04
C THR A 10 18.65 40.85 37.65
N GLY A 11 17.54 40.17 37.84
CA GLY A 11 17.10 38.80 37.62
C GLY A 11 15.80 38.69 38.43
N ALA A 12 14.70 38.20 37.84
CA ALA A 12 13.49 37.88 38.61
C ALA A 12 12.63 36.82 37.89
N ALA A 13 12.47 35.71 38.59
CA ALA A 13 11.33 34.78 38.57
C ALA A 13 10.99 34.00 37.29
N SER A 14 11.49 32.76 37.29
CA SER A 14 10.73 31.53 37.01
C SER A 14 9.22 31.69 36.76
N ALA A 15 8.77 31.31 35.57
CA ALA A 15 7.48 30.65 35.36
C ALA A 15 7.50 29.93 34.02
N ILE A 16 8.02 28.70 34.04
CA ILE A 16 7.74 27.70 33.03
C ILE A 16 6.23 27.43 33.07
N HIS A 17 5.47 27.94 32.12
CA HIS A 17 4.09 27.47 31.89
C HIS A 17 4.16 26.11 31.18
N ILE A 18 4.50 25.07 31.95
CA ILE A 18 4.04 23.72 31.67
C ILE A 18 2.71 23.59 32.40
N GLU A 19 1.60 23.74 31.67
CA GLU A 19 0.37 23.07 32.04
C GLU A 19 -0.12 22.22 30.87
N LYS A 20 -0.08 20.92 31.14
CA LYS A 20 -0.69 19.86 30.38
C LYS A 20 -2.18 20.16 30.20
N LYS A 21 -2.62 20.24 28.95
CA LYS A 21 -3.94 19.70 28.61
C LYS A 21 -3.76 18.78 27.41
N ASN A 22 -3.38 17.54 27.72
CA ASN A 22 -3.61 16.39 26.84
C ASN A 22 -5.13 16.24 26.73
N GLU A 23 -5.73 17.09 25.91
CA GLU A 23 -7.13 17.01 25.57
C GLU A 23 -7.25 15.81 24.66
N ASN A 24 -7.76 14.74 25.25
CA ASN A 24 -8.14 13.49 24.63
C ASN A 24 -9.24 13.77 23.58
N ARG A 25 -8.90 14.48 22.50
CA ARG A 25 -9.78 14.72 21.37
C ARG A 25 -9.79 13.41 20.60
N LYS A 26 -10.71 12.53 20.98
CA LYS A 26 -11.42 11.74 19.97
C LYS A 26 -11.95 12.75 18.96
N ARG A 27 -11.16 13.06 17.91
CA ARG A 27 -11.66 13.78 16.76
C ARG A 27 -12.66 12.83 16.13
N GLU A 28 -13.94 13.03 16.43
CA GLU A 28 -14.98 12.44 15.60
C GLU A 28 -14.72 12.93 14.17
N ALA A 29 -14.57 12.00 13.24
CA ALA A 29 -14.38 12.33 11.83
C ALA A 29 -15.53 13.25 11.43
N SER A 30 -15.22 14.44 10.92
CA SER A 30 -16.27 15.37 10.51
C SER A 30 -17.05 14.75 9.35
N GLY A 31 -18.30 15.18 9.13
CA GLY A 31 -19.10 14.68 8.00
C GLY A 31 -18.37 14.82 6.65
N LYS A 32 -17.49 15.81 6.51
CA LYS A 32 -16.62 16.01 5.35
C LYS A 32 -15.53 14.94 5.24
N ASP A 33 -14.90 14.58 6.36
CA ASP A 33 -13.89 13.53 6.40
C ASP A 33 -14.49 12.17 6.05
N VAL A 34 -15.71 11.89 6.55
CA VAL A 34 -16.45 10.67 6.21
C VAL A 34 -16.78 10.62 4.72
N GLN A 35 -17.19 11.74 4.12
CA GLN A 35 -17.46 11.81 2.69
C GLN A 35 -16.18 11.63 1.85
N ALA A 36 -15.07 12.24 2.25
CA ALA A 36 -13.78 12.07 1.58
C ALA A 36 -13.29 10.62 1.64
N ILE A 37 -13.40 9.97 2.81
CA ILE A 37 -13.05 8.56 2.98
C ILE A 37 -13.93 7.68 2.08
N ARG A 38 -15.25 7.92 2.04
CA ARG A 38 -16.15 7.18 1.17
C ARG A 38 -15.74 7.30 -0.29
N SER A 39 -15.54 8.52 -0.79
CA SER A 39 -15.15 8.75 -2.19
C SER A 39 -13.78 8.15 -2.51
N PHE A 40 -12.83 8.16 -1.57
CA PHE A 40 -11.56 7.46 -1.72
C PHE A 40 -11.76 5.94 -1.83
N LEU A 41 -12.53 5.33 -0.93
CA LEU A 41 -12.77 3.88 -0.97
C LEU A 41 -13.52 3.44 -2.24
N GLU A 42 -14.44 4.27 -2.73
CA GLU A 42 -15.18 4.03 -3.97
C GLU A 42 -14.31 4.14 -5.23
N SER A 43 -13.18 4.87 -5.18
CA SER A 43 -12.27 5.00 -6.33
C SER A 43 -11.26 3.86 -6.45
N LEU A 44 -11.11 3.02 -5.42
CA LEU A 44 -10.13 1.94 -5.39
C LEU A 44 -10.55 0.76 -6.28
N SER A 45 -9.60 0.28 -7.07
CA SER A 45 -9.69 -0.98 -7.79
C SER A 45 -9.39 -2.18 -6.89
N VAL A 46 -9.59 -3.37 -7.43
CA VAL A 46 -9.39 -4.64 -6.70
C VAL A 46 -7.95 -4.71 -6.15
N TYR A 47 -7.83 -5.06 -4.87
CA TYR A 47 -6.57 -5.16 -4.12
C TYR A 47 -5.78 -3.84 -3.97
N GLU A 48 -6.27 -2.72 -4.49
CA GLU A 48 -5.54 -1.46 -4.51
C GLU A 48 -5.34 -0.87 -3.12
N ALA A 49 -6.33 -0.99 -2.22
CA ALA A 49 -6.23 -0.52 -0.84
C ALA A 49 -5.01 -1.12 -0.12
N ASP A 50 -4.86 -2.45 -0.21
CA ASP A 50 -3.75 -3.16 0.42
C ASP A 50 -2.41 -2.82 -0.25
N ALA A 51 -2.39 -2.72 -1.58
CA ALA A 51 -1.20 -2.34 -2.33
C ALA A 51 -0.75 -0.91 -1.98
N LEU A 52 -1.68 0.04 -1.82
CA LEU A 52 -1.42 1.40 -1.38
C LEU A 52 -0.83 1.43 0.03
N ARG A 53 -1.41 0.68 0.96
CA ARG A 53 -0.88 0.56 2.33
C ARG A 53 0.59 0.11 2.30
N VAL A 54 0.93 -0.90 1.48
CA VAL A 54 2.31 -1.38 1.34
C VAL A 54 3.20 -0.34 0.66
N GLY A 55 2.73 0.32 -0.40
CA GLY A 55 3.45 1.40 -1.08
C GLY A 55 3.82 2.54 -0.14
N ILE A 56 2.89 2.96 0.74
CA ILE A 56 3.15 3.97 1.77
C ILE A 56 4.13 3.46 2.83
N ALA A 57 4.03 2.19 3.24
CA ALA A 57 5.01 1.60 4.15
C ALA A 57 6.44 1.59 3.56
N ILE A 58 6.57 1.38 2.25
CA ILE A 58 7.84 1.51 1.52
C ILE A 58 8.30 2.97 1.51
N ALA A 59 7.40 3.91 1.22
CA ALA A 59 7.69 5.34 1.24
C ALA A 59 8.20 5.83 2.60
N ASP A 60 7.65 5.29 3.69
CA ASP A 60 8.06 5.57 5.06
C ASP A 60 9.36 4.85 5.46
N GLY A 61 9.92 4.00 4.59
CA GLY A 61 11.11 3.20 4.89
C GLY A 61 10.87 2.07 5.90
N LYS A 62 9.61 1.72 6.18
CA LYS A 62 9.23 0.63 7.10
C LYS A 62 9.47 -0.74 6.48
N THR A 63 9.45 -0.83 5.16
CA THR A 63 9.71 -2.05 4.41
C THR A 63 10.36 -1.73 3.06
N THR A 64 11.04 -2.71 2.46
CA THR A 64 11.70 -2.66 1.16
C THR A 64 11.42 -3.95 0.39
N ALA A 65 11.76 -4.00 -0.89
CA ALA A 65 11.62 -5.23 -1.68
C ALA A 65 12.39 -6.44 -1.08
N GLU A 66 13.45 -6.18 -0.31
CA GLU A 66 14.32 -7.20 0.29
C GLU A 66 13.79 -7.75 1.63
N ASN A 67 13.09 -6.92 2.42
CA ASN A 67 12.64 -7.28 3.77
C ASN A 67 11.12 -7.28 3.95
N ILE A 68 10.37 -7.19 2.85
CA ILE A 68 8.91 -7.23 2.84
C ILE A 68 8.36 -8.52 3.43
N SER A 69 7.34 -8.39 4.29
CA SER A 69 6.67 -9.53 4.88
C SER A 69 5.97 -10.39 3.83
N SER A 70 5.74 -11.68 4.11
CA SER A 70 5.04 -12.56 3.17
C SER A 70 3.62 -12.08 2.87
N ASP A 71 2.94 -11.49 3.85
CA ASP A 71 1.58 -10.96 3.69
C ASP A 71 1.56 -9.71 2.82
N ASP A 72 2.50 -8.77 3.04
CA ASP A 72 2.63 -7.56 2.22
C ASP A 72 3.06 -7.90 0.78
N ARG A 73 3.98 -8.86 0.63
CA ARG A 73 4.41 -9.37 -0.68
C ARG A 73 3.23 -10.03 -1.41
N LEU A 74 2.39 -10.78 -0.70
CA LEU A 74 1.18 -11.38 -1.27
C LEU A 74 0.16 -10.32 -1.69
N ALA A 75 -0.07 -9.30 -0.87
CA ALA A 75 -0.96 -8.18 -1.19
C ALA A 75 -0.54 -7.44 -2.46
N LEU A 76 0.74 -7.07 -2.57
CA LEU A 76 1.29 -6.47 -3.79
C LEU A 76 1.13 -7.39 -4.99
N ASN A 77 1.47 -8.68 -4.86
CA ASN A 77 1.33 -9.62 -5.96
C ASN A 77 -0.12 -9.80 -6.42
N ARG A 78 -1.11 -9.80 -5.51
CA ARG A 78 -2.53 -9.83 -5.89
C ARG A 78 -2.91 -8.63 -6.75
N TYR A 79 -2.45 -7.44 -6.39
CA TYR A 79 -2.67 -6.23 -7.17
C TYR A 79 -1.94 -6.27 -8.52
N LEU A 80 -0.65 -6.61 -8.54
CA LEU A 80 0.16 -6.66 -9.77
C LEU A 80 -0.35 -7.69 -10.78
N ASN A 81 -0.94 -8.78 -10.30
CA ASN A 81 -1.51 -9.85 -11.12
C ASN A 81 -2.99 -9.61 -11.47
N SER A 82 -3.63 -8.59 -10.87
CA SER A 82 -4.99 -8.19 -11.22
C SER A 82 -4.98 -7.38 -12.51
N GLY A 83 -6.09 -7.41 -13.24
CA GLY A 83 -6.33 -6.60 -14.42
C GLY A 83 -7.82 -6.33 -14.58
N LYS A 84 -8.14 -5.25 -15.29
CA LYS A 84 -9.46 -5.10 -15.93
C LYS A 84 -9.50 -5.99 -17.17
N ASP A 85 -10.67 -6.28 -17.72
CA ASP A 85 -10.82 -7.31 -18.77
C ASP A 85 -9.83 -7.13 -19.96
N ASP A 86 -9.53 -5.89 -20.36
CA ASP A 86 -8.57 -5.56 -21.42
C ASP A 86 -7.08 -5.62 -20.97
N GLU A 87 -6.82 -5.58 -19.66
CA GLU A 87 -5.50 -5.69 -19.04
C GLU A 87 -5.31 -7.08 -18.43
N ARG A 88 -5.88 -8.14 -19.00
CA ARG A 88 -5.74 -9.46 -18.37
C ARG A 88 -4.33 -10.01 -18.55
N MET A 89 -3.73 -10.43 -17.43
CA MET A 89 -2.45 -11.13 -17.42
C MET A 89 -2.57 -12.51 -18.10
N THR A 90 -1.61 -12.82 -18.97
CA THR A 90 -1.37 -14.11 -19.61
C THR A 90 0.05 -14.56 -19.33
N ALA A 91 0.37 -15.83 -19.65
CA ALA A 91 1.73 -16.33 -19.52
C ALA A 91 2.73 -15.50 -20.36
N ASP A 92 2.34 -15.12 -21.58
CA ASP A 92 3.20 -14.44 -22.54
C ASP A 92 3.40 -12.94 -22.21
N ASN A 93 2.48 -12.32 -21.49
CA ASN A 93 2.54 -10.89 -21.17
C ASN A 93 2.85 -10.58 -19.69
N ALA A 94 3.06 -11.59 -18.85
CA ALA A 94 3.02 -11.47 -17.40
C ALA A 94 3.91 -10.34 -16.85
N GLN A 95 5.15 -10.24 -17.33
CA GLN A 95 6.07 -9.20 -16.88
C GLN A 95 5.61 -7.80 -17.32
N ALA A 96 5.22 -7.63 -18.58
CA ALA A 96 4.76 -6.34 -19.10
C ALA A 96 3.48 -5.88 -18.40
N HIS A 97 2.55 -6.81 -18.16
CA HIS A 97 1.35 -6.58 -17.38
C HIS A 97 1.66 -6.06 -15.97
N ARG A 98 2.52 -6.79 -15.25
CA ARG A 98 2.91 -6.42 -13.87
C ARG A 98 3.62 -5.07 -13.81
N LEU A 99 4.45 -4.74 -14.80
CA LEU A 99 5.08 -3.42 -14.90
C LEU A 99 4.05 -2.31 -15.09
N ASN A 100 3.08 -2.50 -15.99
CA ASN A 100 1.99 -1.53 -16.19
C ASN A 100 1.20 -1.30 -14.89
N ARG A 101 0.85 -2.38 -14.18
CA ARG A 101 0.17 -2.28 -12.88
C ARG A 101 1.03 -1.57 -11.84
N ALA A 102 2.35 -1.83 -11.81
CA ALA A 102 3.27 -1.15 -10.89
C ALA A 102 3.31 0.37 -11.14
N PHE A 103 3.29 0.83 -12.40
CA PHE A 103 3.22 2.25 -12.73
C PHE A 103 1.90 2.88 -12.29
N GLN A 104 0.77 2.20 -12.52
CA GLN A 104 -0.54 2.66 -12.05
C GLN A 104 -0.59 2.77 -10.51
N LEU A 105 0.03 1.82 -9.79
CA LEU A 105 0.14 1.94 -8.33
C LEU A 105 1.03 3.12 -7.92
N LEU A 106 2.15 3.33 -8.62
CA LEU A 106 3.05 4.44 -8.34
C LEU A 106 2.35 5.80 -8.47
N GLU A 107 1.51 5.98 -9.50
CA GLU A 107 0.69 7.19 -9.68
C GLU A 107 -0.24 7.42 -8.49
N ARG A 108 -0.84 6.35 -7.97
CA ARG A 108 -1.75 6.43 -6.81
C ARG A 108 -1.01 6.67 -5.50
N VAL A 109 0.17 6.08 -5.32
CA VAL A 109 1.04 6.32 -4.16
C VAL A 109 1.60 7.75 -4.15
N ALA A 110 1.78 8.38 -5.32
CA ALA A 110 2.28 9.74 -5.44
C ALA A 110 1.42 10.80 -4.74
N GLU A 111 0.13 10.55 -4.56
CA GLU A 111 -0.77 11.41 -3.79
C GLU A 111 -0.37 11.52 -2.30
N PHE A 112 0.44 10.58 -1.81
CA PHE A 112 0.82 10.46 -0.39
C PHE A 112 2.32 10.64 -0.13
N CYS A 113 3.13 10.89 -1.16
CA CYS A 113 4.59 10.80 -1.08
C CYS A 113 5.28 12.06 -1.60
N ASP A 114 6.44 12.39 -1.00
CA ASP A 114 7.37 13.35 -1.59
C ASP A 114 8.21 12.73 -2.73
N LYS A 115 8.97 13.59 -3.44
CA LYS A 115 9.79 13.18 -4.59
C LYS A 115 10.82 12.11 -4.25
N ARG A 116 11.43 12.16 -3.06
CA ARG A 116 12.45 11.20 -2.64
C ARG A 116 11.81 9.87 -2.26
N GLN A 117 10.69 9.92 -1.57
CA GLN A 117 9.89 8.73 -1.25
C GLN A 117 9.43 8.01 -2.52
N LEU A 118 8.99 8.75 -3.54
CA LEU A 118 8.59 8.18 -4.82
C LEU A 118 9.71 7.41 -5.53
N VAL A 119 10.97 7.88 -5.45
CA VAL A 119 12.11 7.14 -5.99
C VAL A 119 12.30 5.80 -5.25
N THR A 120 12.15 5.79 -3.93
CA THR A 120 12.24 4.58 -3.10
C THR A 120 11.13 3.59 -3.41
N VAL A 121 9.88 4.08 -3.54
CA VAL A 121 8.72 3.26 -3.90
C VAL A 121 8.90 2.68 -5.30
N ASN A 122 9.25 3.50 -6.29
CA ASN A 122 9.45 3.06 -7.66
C ASN A 122 10.49 1.94 -7.74
N ARG A 123 11.65 2.11 -7.09
CA ARG A 123 12.69 1.07 -7.06
C ARG A 123 12.18 -0.26 -6.50
N SER A 124 11.43 -0.20 -5.39
CA SER A 124 10.91 -1.41 -4.73
C SER A 124 9.80 -2.08 -5.55
N LEU A 125 8.86 -1.30 -6.09
CA LEU A 125 7.76 -1.81 -6.92
C LEU A 125 8.28 -2.45 -8.20
N LEU A 126 9.23 -1.82 -8.90
CA LEU A 126 9.83 -2.39 -10.10
C LEU A 126 10.57 -3.69 -9.78
N SER A 127 11.32 -3.75 -8.68
CA SER A 127 12.01 -4.96 -8.24
C SER A 127 11.04 -6.13 -7.98
N ILE A 128 9.89 -5.87 -7.37
CA ILE A 128 8.87 -6.89 -7.10
C ILE A 128 8.11 -7.27 -8.38
N ALA A 129 7.81 -6.29 -9.24
CA ALA A 129 7.08 -6.51 -10.48
C ALA A 129 7.81 -7.46 -11.43
N VAL A 130 9.14 -7.38 -11.49
CA VAL A 130 10.00 -8.22 -12.35
C VAL A 130 10.57 -9.45 -11.65
N ASP A 131 10.19 -9.71 -10.40
CA ASP A 131 10.68 -10.88 -9.67
C ASP A 131 10.22 -12.18 -10.34
N ALA A 132 11.19 -13.01 -10.74
CA ALA A 132 10.94 -14.21 -11.52
C ALA A 132 10.13 -15.27 -10.76
N ALA A 133 10.32 -15.38 -9.44
CA ALA A 133 9.60 -16.36 -8.62
C ALA A 133 8.13 -15.96 -8.46
N ASP A 134 7.87 -14.66 -8.25
CA ASP A 134 6.53 -14.12 -8.19
C ASP A 134 5.80 -14.21 -9.53
N ILE A 135 6.48 -13.91 -10.65
CA ILE A 135 5.92 -14.07 -12.00
C ILE A 135 5.59 -15.54 -12.25
N SER A 136 6.53 -16.46 -11.98
CA SER A 136 6.30 -17.89 -12.19
C SER A 136 5.11 -18.39 -11.38
N ARG A 137 5.02 -18.03 -10.09
CA ARG A 137 3.87 -18.37 -9.24
C ARG A 137 2.57 -17.81 -9.79
N ALA A 138 2.59 -16.58 -10.28
CA ALA A 138 1.43 -15.92 -10.88
C ALA A 138 0.96 -16.67 -12.13
N VAL A 139 1.86 -16.97 -13.06
CA VAL A 139 1.55 -17.70 -14.29
C VAL A 139 1.04 -19.11 -13.99
N SER A 140 1.67 -19.86 -13.09
CA SER A 140 1.18 -21.19 -12.68
C SER A 140 -0.20 -21.18 -12.00
N SER A 141 -0.67 -20.01 -11.54
CA SER A 141 -2.02 -19.87 -11.00
C SER A 141 -3.08 -19.60 -12.07
N LEU A 142 -2.67 -19.14 -13.27
CA LEU A 142 -3.59 -18.89 -14.39
C LEU A 142 -4.19 -20.20 -14.93
N ASP A 143 -3.37 -21.25 -15.04
CA ASP A 143 -3.78 -22.57 -15.54
C ASP A 143 -4.82 -23.27 -14.65
N LYS A 144 -4.94 -22.82 -13.38
CA LYS A 144 -5.88 -23.40 -12.41
C LYS A 144 -7.27 -22.77 -12.49
N ARG A 145 -7.47 -21.73 -13.31
CA ARG A 145 -8.78 -21.08 -13.45
C ARG A 145 -9.65 -21.91 -14.40
N PRO A 146 -10.83 -22.40 -13.96
CA PRO A 146 -11.76 -23.07 -14.87
C PRO A 146 -12.11 -22.12 -16.02
N ALA A 147 -12.24 -22.67 -17.23
CA ALA A 147 -12.70 -21.89 -18.37
C ALA A 147 -14.08 -21.26 -18.05
N PRO A 148 -14.40 -20.05 -18.56
CA PRO A 148 -15.73 -19.48 -18.41
C PRO A 148 -16.77 -20.48 -18.90
N GLY A 149 -17.61 -20.99 -18.00
CA GLY A 149 -18.62 -22.02 -18.30
C GLY A 149 -18.33 -23.44 -17.79
N GLN A 150 -17.19 -23.69 -17.14
CA GLN A 150 -16.99 -24.98 -16.45
C GLN A 150 -17.82 -25.02 -15.16
N PRO A 151 -18.70 -26.03 -14.98
CA PRO A 151 -19.36 -26.26 -13.71
C PRO A 151 -18.31 -26.48 -12.63
N PHE A 152 -18.47 -25.83 -11.47
CA PHE A 152 -17.71 -26.22 -10.28
C PHE A 152 -17.97 -27.71 -10.02
N PRO A 153 -16.95 -28.54 -9.80
CA PRO A 153 -17.19 -29.93 -9.43
C PRO A 153 -17.92 -29.92 -8.09
N ASN A 154 -19.21 -30.27 -8.12
CA ASN A 154 -20.01 -30.50 -6.93
C ASN A 154 -19.31 -31.59 -6.12
N SER A 155 -18.74 -31.22 -4.98
CA SER A 155 -18.40 -32.20 -3.94
C SER A 155 -19.70 -32.74 -3.38
N THR A 156 -20.20 -33.83 -3.96
CA THR A 156 -21.26 -34.65 -3.37
C THR A 156 -20.79 -36.09 -3.44
N GLY A 157 -20.03 -36.48 -2.42
CA GLY A 157 -19.48 -37.81 -2.26
C GLY A 157 -19.59 -38.31 -0.82
N ILE A 158 -20.69 -38.00 -0.11
CA ILE A 158 -21.13 -38.84 1.01
C ILE A 158 -22.17 -39.80 0.43
N SER A 159 -21.69 -40.91 -0.12
CA SER A 159 -22.52 -42.09 -0.31
C SER A 159 -22.48 -42.90 0.98
N GLY A 160 -23.34 -42.52 1.93
CA GLY A 160 -23.75 -43.39 3.01
C GLY A 160 -25.12 -43.97 2.66
N ALA A 161 -25.17 -45.19 2.11
CA ALA A 161 -26.38 -46.02 2.06
C ALA A 161 -26.08 -47.47 1.62
N GLY A 162 -26.28 -48.43 2.54
CA GLY A 162 -26.49 -49.88 2.32
C GLY A 162 -25.20 -50.70 2.10
N LYS A 163 -24.93 -51.79 2.82
CA LYS A 163 -25.77 -52.72 3.58
C LYS A 163 -25.10 -53.17 4.87
#